data_AF-A0A2T9YZB3-F1
#
_entry.id   AF-A0A2T9YZB3-F1
#
_cell.length_a   1.000
_cell.length_b   1.000
_cell.length_c   1.000
_cell.angle_alpha   90.00
_cell.angle_beta   90.00
_cell.angle_gamma   90.00
#
_symmetry.space_group_name_H-M   'P 1'
#
loop_
_entity.id
_entity.type
_entity.pdbx_description
1 polymer ?
#
loop_
_entity_poly.entity_id
_entity_poly.type
_entity_poly.pdbx_seq_one_letter_code
_entity_poly.pdbx_strand_id
1 'polypeptide(L)'
;MSSEGTDLIRLALSNYSGLTSTPKLDDSVSAADKIKEGLKKPKEGRGGRNPKSGSVVNSRANSREQKTVGSRINSRIQSRVNSSERIEKNSHNQNYSDSDSDFDKLADSTSNIILNDQEDNLSAEKKISSYAEQLGKFSQEQLVDTLNSLLDKLTLKRVEKREEGLQGICSIMVHKYIGEFEERNKESYLESFKKSLRIQKTTKEALLATRGIALWFLQFGYEEDDTYNDVFNFLTKIMQETHSASLHAQIIHTIAFANFIGSSDYVNAVKVIEICSKQIREWKSEELTLLATSSYGLMMTIVAEANIDLAIELFEKDYECHLNMLESQSVNVRIKSAENLALLYELISEHDEDFEFDNHMEVIEMLEQMSKDSTKRHSKKDRFTQKSALRQVVNSIANNSSPQVRLSLQTQYLSFSTWKDIIKLEAFKFTVMNGIVVVDSRSELAKYRSRNKNVMRQARSKFNMQQEDSD
;
A
#
# COMPACT_ATOMS: atom_id res chain seq x y z
N MET A 1 20.64 -21.82 23.37
CA MET A 1 19.24 -21.41 23.17
C MET A 1 18.39 -22.22 24.14
N SER A 2 17.84 -21.61 25.19
CA SER A 2 16.91 -22.31 26.08
C SER A 2 15.64 -22.70 25.30
N SER A 3 15.02 -23.80 25.68
CA SER A 3 13.74 -24.27 25.10
C SER A 3 12.68 -23.16 25.13
N GLU A 4 12.68 -22.32 26.17
CA GLU A 4 11.77 -21.18 26.33
C GLU A 4 11.90 -20.13 25.22
N GLY A 5 13.11 -19.76 24.79
CA GLY A 5 13.29 -18.78 23.71
C GLY A 5 12.82 -19.30 22.34
N THR A 6 12.94 -20.61 22.11
CA THR A 6 12.50 -21.25 20.86
C THR A 6 10.98 -21.40 20.81
N ASP A 7 10.35 -21.66 21.95
CA ASP A 7 8.89 -21.78 22.06
C ASP A 7 8.17 -20.42 22.05
N LEU A 8 8.81 -19.35 22.55
CA LEU A 8 8.30 -17.98 22.47
C LEU A 8 8.43 -17.38 21.06
N ILE A 9 9.52 -17.67 20.34
CA ILE A 9 9.63 -17.32 18.91
C ILE A 9 8.58 -18.10 18.10
N ARG A 10 8.32 -19.37 18.43
CA ARG A 10 7.21 -20.13 17.83
C ARG A 10 5.85 -19.54 18.15
N LEU A 11 5.62 -19.04 19.37
CA LEU A 11 4.38 -18.37 19.77
C LEU A 11 4.19 -17.02 19.05
N ALA A 12 5.29 -16.26 18.89
CA ALA A 12 5.31 -15.01 18.13
C ALA A 12 5.06 -15.25 16.64
N LEU A 13 5.63 -16.32 16.07
CA LEU A 13 5.41 -16.73 14.68
C LEU A 13 4.03 -17.38 14.45
N SER A 14 3.47 -18.10 15.44
CA SER A 14 2.15 -18.72 15.34
C SER A 14 1.02 -17.68 15.38
N ASN A 15 1.20 -16.60 16.14
CA ASN A 15 0.21 -15.52 16.17
C ASN A 15 0.35 -14.56 14.98
N TYR A 16 1.55 -14.43 14.41
CA TYR A 16 1.71 -13.79 13.10
C TYR A 16 1.11 -14.64 11.98
N SER A 17 1.15 -15.98 12.11
CA SER A 17 0.50 -16.87 11.15
C SER A 17 -1.01 -16.71 11.11
N GLY A 18 -1.68 -16.19 12.15
CA GLY A 18 -3.11 -15.87 12.10
C GLY A 18 -3.48 -14.68 11.20
N LEU A 19 -2.48 -13.91 10.74
CA LEU A 19 -2.62 -12.83 9.76
C LEU A 19 -2.13 -13.23 8.35
N THR A 20 -1.51 -14.41 8.22
CA THR A 20 -1.08 -15.02 6.94
C THR A 20 -1.54 -16.48 6.79
N SER A 21 -2.57 -16.94 7.51
CA SER A 21 -2.98 -18.36 7.46
C SER A 21 -3.98 -18.58 6.35
N THR A 22 -3.54 -19.31 5.32
CA THR A 22 -4.38 -20.30 4.64
C THR A 22 -4.80 -21.37 5.66
N PRO A 23 -6.05 -21.86 5.63
CA PRO A 23 -6.56 -22.79 6.62
C PRO A 23 -5.82 -24.13 6.58
N LYS A 24 -5.43 -24.66 7.74
CA LYS A 24 -4.98 -26.05 7.86
C LYS A 24 -6.14 -26.93 8.35
N LEU A 25 -6.20 -28.10 7.70
CA LEU A 25 -7.11 -29.21 7.91
C LEU A 25 -7.22 -29.65 9.37
N ASP A 26 -8.45 -29.97 9.77
CA ASP A 26 -8.78 -30.67 11.01
C ASP A 26 -8.06 -32.03 11.08
N ASP A 27 -7.16 -32.17 12.05
CA ASP A 27 -6.80 -33.47 12.61
C ASP A 27 -7.59 -33.67 13.90
N SER A 28 -8.80 -34.22 13.78
CA SER A 28 -9.47 -34.88 14.90
C SER A 28 -9.04 -36.35 14.93
N VAL A 29 -8.07 -36.69 15.77
CA VAL A 29 -7.84 -38.08 16.18
C VAL A 29 -8.63 -38.34 17.44
N SER A 30 -9.60 -39.26 17.37
CA SER A 30 -9.67 -40.47 18.21
C SER A 30 -11.11 -40.94 18.39
N ALA A 31 -11.45 -42.07 17.80
CA ALA A 31 -12.12 -43.15 18.52
C ALA A 31 -11.98 -44.44 17.69
N ALA A 32 -11.40 -45.44 18.33
CA ALA A 32 -11.40 -46.82 17.87
C ALA A 32 -12.83 -47.39 17.78
N ASP A 33 -12.91 -48.58 17.16
CA ASP A 33 -14.03 -49.54 17.14
C ASP A 33 -15.13 -49.37 16.07
N LYS A 34 -14.96 -50.08 14.95
CA LYS A 34 -15.74 -51.29 14.57
C LYS A 34 -15.57 -51.61 13.08
N ILE A 35 -14.80 -52.67 12.77
CA ILE A 35 -15.29 -53.96 12.22
C ILE A 35 -15.66 -53.92 10.72
N LYS A 36 -14.80 -54.62 9.96
CA LYS A 36 -15.03 -55.61 8.88
C LYS A 36 -16.10 -55.34 7.83
N GLU A 37 -15.69 -55.40 6.57
CA GLU A 37 -16.03 -56.41 5.52
C GLU A 37 -16.11 -55.61 4.21
N GLY A 38 -15.74 -56.06 3.02
CA GLY A 38 -15.17 -57.31 2.55
C GLY A 38 -14.97 -57.14 1.03
N LEU A 39 -13.78 -57.50 0.54
CA LEU A 39 -13.57 -58.27 -0.69
C LEU A 39 -14.52 -58.02 -1.89
N LYS A 40 -14.00 -57.42 -2.98
CA LYS A 40 -13.57 -58.15 -4.20
C LYS A 40 -13.35 -57.23 -5.43
N LYS A 41 -12.09 -57.30 -5.90
CA LYS A 41 -11.54 -57.49 -7.26
C LYS A 41 -12.24 -56.98 -8.55
N PRO A 42 -11.42 -56.71 -9.59
CA PRO A 42 -11.76 -55.92 -10.79
C PRO A 42 -12.00 -56.80 -12.04
N LYS A 43 -12.39 -56.16 -13.17
CA LYS A 43 -12.00 -56.51 -14.57
C LYS A 43 -12.70 -55.58 -15.58
N GLU A 44 -11.93 -54.88 -16.42
CA GLU A 44 -11.71 -55.13 -17.86
C GLU A 44 -12.73 -54.49 -18.82
N GLY A 45 -12.22 -53.72 -19.80
CA GLY A 45 -12.48 -54.06 -21.21
C GLY A 45 -13.06 -52.97 -22.13
N ARG A 46 -12.22 -52.61 -23.13
CA ARG A 46 -12.56 -52.30 -24.55
C ARG A 46 -13.34 -50.99 -24.81
N GLY A 47 -13.11 -50.17 -25.83
CA GLY A 47 -12.29 -50.24 -27.05
C GLY A 47 -13.01 -49.44 -28.16
N GLY A 48 -12.28 -48.78 -29.06
CA GLY A 48 -12.72 -48.56 -30.46
C GLY A 48 -13.07 -47.15 -30.97
N ARG A 49 -12.12 -46.57 -31.73
CA ARG A 49 -12.22 -45.97 -33.10
C ARG A 49 -13.24 -44.84 -33.45
N ASN A 50 -12.70 -43.63 -33.67
CA ASN A 50 -12.71 -42.70 -34.85
C ASN A 50 -13.54 -43.04 -36.13
N PRO A 51 -13.69 -42.13 -37.14
CA PRO A 51 -14.04 -40.68 -37.18
C PRO A 51 -14.96 -40.33 -38.40
N LYS A 52 -15.20 -39.03 -38.72
CA LYS A 52 -15.57 -38.37 -40.03
C LYS A 52 -16.45 -37.11 -39.75
N SER A 53 -16.56 -36.04 -40.54
CA SER A 53 -15.92 -35.47 -41.74
C SER A 53 -16.67 -34.17 -42.12
N GLY A 54 -16.02 -33.24 -42.85
CA GLY A 54 -16.66 -32.28 -43.79
C GLY A 54 -16.68 -30.81 -43.32
N SER A 55 -15.90 -29.85 -43.88
CA SER A 55 -15.93 -29.22 -45.25
C SER A 55 -17.04 -28.14 -45.34
N VAL A 56 -16.91 -26.85 -45.73
CA VAL A 56 -16.43 -26.16 -46.97
C VAL A 56 -16.72 -24.63 -46.76
N VAL A 57 -15.77 -23.66 -46.84
CA VAL A 57 -15.33 -22.75 -47.96
C VAL A 57 -16.15 -21.44 -48.22
N ASN A 58 -15.39 -20.32 -48.37
CA ASN A 58 -15.59 -19.05 -49.14
C ASN A 58 -16.54 -17.92 -48.63
N SER A 59 -16.34 -16.61 -48.85
CA SER A 59 -15.52 -15.81 -49.81
C SER A 59 -15.50 -14.28 -49.48
N ARG A 60 -14.44 -13.56 -49.95
CA ARG A 60 -14.30 -12.18 -50.58
C ARG A 60 -15.21 -11.00 -50.15
N ALA A 61 -14.93 -9.70 -50.35
CA ALA A 61 -13.79 -8.77 -50.62
C ALA A 61 -14.41 -7.40 -51.06
N ASN A 62 -13.63 -6.30 -51.02
CA ASN A 62 -13.81 -4.94 -51.63
C ASN A 62 -14.64 -3.88 -50.83
N SER A 63 -14.36 -2.56 -50.81
CA SER A 63 -13.30 -1.64 -51.33
C SER A 63 -13.59 -0.16 -50.93
N ARG A 64 -12.53 0.70 -50.81
CA ARG A 64 -12.33 2.17 -51.14
C ARG A 64 -13.51 3.20 -51.00
N GLU A 65 -13.39 4.51 -50.69
CA GLU A 65 -12.32 5.55 -50.65
C GLU A 65 -12.84 6.91 -50.04
N GLN A 66 -11.90 7.79 -49.61
CA GLN A 66 -11.87 9.28 -49.59
C GLN A 66 -12.56 10.22 -48.52
N LYS A 67 -11.68 10.82 -47.68
CA LYS A 67 -11.48 12.21 -47.20
C LYS A 67 -12.65 13.20 -46.91
N THR A 68 -12.64 13.77 -45.69
CA THR A 68 -12.74 15.22 -45.39
C THR A 68 -12.19 15.51 -43.97
N VAL A 69 -11.56 16.69 -43.81
CA VAL A 69 -10.91 17.18 -42.58
C VAL A 69 -11.89 18.11 -41.86
N GLY A 70 -12.20 17.83 -40.59
CA GLY A 70 -12.94 18.73 -39.71
C GLY A 70 -13.97 18.06 -38.80
N SER A 71 -13.54 17.31 -37.77
CA SER A 71 -14.34 16.95 -36.58
C SER A 71 -13.53 16.13 -35.56
N ARG A 72 -12.40 16.66 -35.08
CA ARG A 72 -11.69 16.07 -33.94
C ARG A 72 -12.32 16.60 -32.66
N ILE A 73 -13.29 15.87 -32.08
CA ILE A 73 -13.60 15.82 -30.63
C ILE A 73 -14.72 14.80 -30.36
N ASN A 74 -15.67 14.57 -31.29
CA ASN A 74 -16.80 13.64 -31.04
C ASN A 74 -16.61 12.19 -31.53
N SER A 75 -15.47 11.83 -32.11
CA SER A 75 -15.25 10.47 -32.66
C SER A 75 -14.47 9.51 -31.76
N ARG A 76 -14.01 9.93 -30.57
CA ARG A 76 -13.25 9.05 -29.64
C ARG A 76 -14.14 8.29 -28.66
N ILE A 77 -15.37 8.75 -28.44
CA ILE A 77 -16.33 8.14 -27.51
C ILE A 77 -16.99 6.90 -28.15
N GLN A 78 -17.25 6.89 -29.46
CA GLN A 78 -17.86 5.74 -30.14
C GLN A 78 -16.86 4.63 -30.56
N SER A 79 -15.56 4.92 -30.64
CA SER A 79 -14.55 3.88 -30.93
C SER A 79 -14.23 2.97 -29.73
N ARG A 80 -14.55 3.39 -28.49
CA ARG A 80 -14.33 2.57 -27.29
C ARG A 80 -15.45 1.58 -27.01
N VAL A 81 -16.67 1.89 -27.45
CA VAL A 81 -17.84 1.00 -27.27
C VAL A 81 -17.71 -0.26 -28.15
N ASN A 82 -17.17 -0.15 -29.36
CA ASN A 82 -16.99 -1.31 -30.26
C ASN A 82 -15.73 -2.14 -29.99
N SER A 83 -14.74 -1.63 -29.23
CA SER A 83 -13.61 -2.44 -28.76
C SER A 83 -13.94 -3.23 -27.48
N SER A 84 -14.91 -2.74 -26.69
CA SER A 84 -15.38 -3.42 -25.47
C SER A 84 -16.14 -4.72 -25.79
N GLU A 85 -16.88 -4.78 -26.91
CA GLU A 85 -17.69 -5.97 -27.26
C GLU A 85 -16.89 -7.11 -27.90
N ARG A 86 -15.63 -6.90 -28.29
CA ARG A 86 -14.81 -7.93 -28.98
C ARG A 86 -13.90 -8.74 -28.06
N ILE A 87 -13.80 -8.39 -26.78
CA ILE A 87 -13.03 -9.13 -25.78
C ILE A 87 -13.89 -10.18 -25.04
N GLU A 88 -15.23 -10.05 -25.07
CA GLU A 88 -16.15 -10.94 -24.33
C GLU A 88 -16.36 -12.35 -24.91
N LYS A 89 -15.69 -12.75 -26.01
CA LYS A 89 -15.96 -14.06 -26.66
C LYS A 89 -14.78 -15.00 -26.86
N ASN A 90 -13.64 -14.78 -26.20
CA ASN A 90 -12.54 -15.75 -26.27
C ASN A 90 -11.76 -15.88 -24.95
N SER A 91 -12.40 -16.41 -23.91
CA SER A 91 -11.68 -17.09 -22.82
C SER A 91 -12.57 -18.13 -22.15
N HIS A 92 -12.70 -19.29 -22.79
CA HIS A 92 -13.18 -20.50 -22.12
C HIS A 92 -11.98 -21.33 -21.66
N ASN A 93 -11.92 -21.54 -20.34
CA ASN A 93 -11.18 -22.56 -19.61
C ASN A 93 -9.65 -22.65 -19.77
N GLN A 94 -8.94 -22.06 -18.80
CA GLN A 94 -7.88 -22.79 -18.07
C GLN A 94 -7.99 -22.47 -16.58
N ASN A 95 -8.26 -23.51 -15.79
CA ASN A 95 -8.22 -23.49 -14.33
C ASN A 95 -6.83 -23.07 -13.85
N TYR A 96 -6.72 -21.92 -13.20
CA TYR A 96 -5.67 -21.64 -12.23
C TYR A 96 -6.33 -21.35 -10.89
N SER A 97 -5.90 -22.11 -9.89
CA SER A 97 -6.41 -22.09 -8.53
C SER A 97 -6.28 -20.70 -7.91
N ASP A 98 -7.38 -20.29 -7.27
CA ASP A 98 -7.49 -19.25 -6.26
C ASP A 98 -6.25 -19.19 -5.34
N SER A 99 -5.61 -18.04 -5.33
CA SER A 99 -4.72 -17.62 -4.24
C SER A 99 -5.27 -16.30 -3.75
N ASP A 100 -6.07 -16.35 -2.67
CA ASP A 100 -6.42 -15.20 -1.84
C ASP A 100 -5.18 -14.32 -1.66
N SER A 101 -5.23 -13.08 -2.15
CA SER A 101 -4.09 -12.19 -2.15
C SER A 101 -3.85 -11.63 -0.73
N ASP A 102 -2.62 -11.71 -0.23
CA ASP A 102 -2.23 -11.09 1.05
C ASP A 102 -2.42 -9.54 1.03
N PHE A 103 -2.59 -8.97 -0.16
CA PHE A 103 -2.86 -7.55 -0.39
C PHE A 103 -4.27 -7.12 0.05
N ASP A 104 -5.31 -7.90 -0.24
CA ASP A 104 -6.68 -7.56 0.18
C ASP A 104 -6.78 -7.47 1.70
N LYS A 105 -6.04 -8.32 2.42
CA LYS A 105 -5.94 -8.29 3.90
C LYS A 105 -5.17 -7.06 4.41
N LEU A 106 -4.17 -6.59 3.67
CA LEU A 106 -3.35 -5.43 4.00
C LEU A 106 -4.12 -4.11 3.77
N ALA A 107 -4.81 -4.00 2.63
CA ALA A 107 -5.72 -2.90 2.32
C ALA A 107 -6.91 -2.87 3.30
N ASP A 108 -7.52 -4.01 3.60
CA ASP A 108 -8.63 -4.12 4.55
C ASP A 108 -8.25 -3.74 5.99
N SER A 109 -7.05 -4.12 6.43
CA SER A 109 -6.55 -3.75 7.76
C SER A 109 -6.34 -2.24 7.89
N THR A 110 -5.98 -1.56 6.80
CA THR A 110 -5.76 -0.11 6.78
C THR A 110 -7.09 0.65 6.81
N SER A 111 -8.09 0.17 6.06
CA SER A 111 -9.46 0.69 6.03
C SER A 111 -10.19 0.56 7.37
N ASN A 112 -9.99 -0.53 8.10
CA ASN A 112 -10.66 -0.78 9.39
C ASN A 112 -10.24 0.20 10.51
N ILE A 113 -9.08 0.86 10.39
CA ILE A 113 -8.55 1.81 11.39
C ILE A 113 -8.96 3.26 11.06
N ILE A 114 -9.61 3.54 9.91
CA ILE A 114 -10.17 4.86 9.60
C ILE A 114 -11.65 4.85 10.03
N LEU A 115 -11.93 5.48 11.17
CA LEU A 115 -13.23 5.41 11.84
C LEU A 115 -14.34 6.15 11.08
N ASN A 116 -15.51 5.51 11.03
CA ASN A 116 -16.78 6.19 11.29
C ASN A 116 -17.82 5.36 12.07
N ASP A 117 -17.51 4.15 12.59
CA ASP A 117 -18.40 3.45 13.54
C ASP A 117 -17.64 2.50 14.50
N GLN A 118 -18.16 2.38 15.73
CA GLN A 118 -17.42 1.96 16.95
C GLN A 118 -17.43 0.46 17.30
N GLU A 119 -18.28 -0.39 16.72
CA GLU A 119 -18.58 -1.70 17.33
C GLU A 119 -17.65 -2.87 16.93
N ASP A 120 -17.15 -2.94 15.69
CA ASP A 120 -16.33 -4.09 15.23
C ASP A 120 -14.84 -4.00 15.65
N ASN A 121 -14.36 -2.83 16.05
CA ASN A 121 -12.93 -2.54 16.28
C ASN A 121 -12.41 -2.98 17.66
N LEU A 122 -13.28 -3.17 18.65
CA LEU A 122 -12.87 -3.55 20.02
C LEU A 122 -12.13 -4.89 20.07
N SER A 123 -12.39 -5.81 19.13
CA SER A 123 -11.79 -7.13 19.11
C SER A 123 -10.37 -7.14 18.53
N ALA A 124 -10.11 -6.32 17.50
CA ALA A 124 -8.80 -6.17 16.88
C ALA A 124 -7.85 -5.36 17.78
N GLU A 125 -8.33 -4.25 18.35
CA GLU A 125 -7.55 -3.41 19.28
C GLU A 125 -7.09 -4.19 20.51
N LYS A 126 -7.95 -5.07 21.08
CA LYS A 126 -7.58 -5.93 22.21
C LYS A 126 -6.47 -6.92 21.88
N LYS A 127 -6.47 -7.51 20.68
CA LYS A 127 -5.42 -8.45 20.24
C LYS A 127 -4.08 -7.73 20.05
N ILE A 128 -4.11 -6.54 19.46
CA ILE A 128 -2.92 -5.71 19.21
C ILE A 128 -2.29 -5.25 20.52
N SER A 129 -3.11 -4.72 21.44
CA SER A 129 -2.66 -4.30 22.77
C SER A 129 -2.02 -5.45 23.54
N SER A 130 -2.56 -6.66 23.43
CA SER A 130 -1.99 -7.85 24.08
C SER A 130 -0.60 -8.21 23.55
N TYR A 131 -0.38 -8.14 22.23
CA TYR A 131 0.92 -8.48 21.63
C TYR A 131 2.00 -7.42 21.91
N ALA A 132 1.65 -6.14 21.78
CA ALA A 132 2.51 -5.03 22.17
C ALA A 132 2.96 -5.13 23.63
N GLU A 133 2.03 -5.45 24.53
CA GLU A 133 2.31 -5.65 25.94
C GLU A 133 3.21 -6.87 26.20
N GLN A 134 3.07 -7.95 25.41
CA GLN A 134 3.98 -9.09 25.48
C GLN A 134 5.40 -8.74 25.05
N LEU A 135 5.57 -7.99 23.96
CA LEU A 135 6.89 -7.52 23.52
C LEU A 135 7.52 -6.53 24.52
N GLY A 136 6.70 -5.69 25.15
CA GLY A 136 7.14 -4.78 26.21
C GLY A 136 7.67 -5.46 27.48
N LYS A 137 7.42 -6.77 27.67
CA LYS A 137 7.92 -7.56 28.80
C LYS A 137 9.34 -8.08 28.62
N PHE A 138 9.89 -8.03 27.40
CA PHE A 138 11.27 -8.45 27.14
C PHE A 138 12.26 -7.35 27.55
N SER A 139 13.37 -7.76 28.17
CA SER A 139 14.50 -6.84 28.39
C SER A 139 15.16 -6.46 27.06
N GLN A 140 15.90 -5.35 27.04
CA GLN A 140 16.67 -4.96 25.86
C GLN A 140 17.65 -6.07 25.43
N GLU A 141 18.36 -6.68 26.37
CA GLU A 141 19.29 -7.79 26.09
C GLU A 141 18.58 -8.99 25.42
N GLN A 142 17.39 -9.36 25.89
CA GLN A 142 16.61 -10.44 25.29
C GLN A 142 16.14 -10.10 23.87
N LEU A 143 15.81 -8.83 23.61
CA LEU A 143 15.43 -8.36 22.28
C LEU A 143 16.64 -8.38 21.33
N VAL A 144 17.81 -7.93 21.78
CA VAL A 144 19.07 -7.97 21.02
C VAL A 144 19.42 -9.41 20.64
N ASP A 145 19.41 -10.34 21.61
CA ASP A 145 19.68 -11.76 21.36
C ASP A 145 18.69 -12.37 20.37
N THR A 146 17.42 -12.00 20.47
CA THR A 146 16.37 -12.45 19.55
C THR A 146 16.60 -11.90 18.14
N LEU A 147 16.92 -10.61 18.00
CA LEU A 147 17.21 -9.98 16.72
C LEU A 147 18.45 -10.59 16.05
N ASN A 148 19.51 -10.85 16.81
CA ASN A 148 20.71 -11.54 16.30
C ASN A 148 20.37 -12.93 15.78
N SER A 149 19.60 -13.71 16.55
CA SER A 149 19.13 -15.04 16.13
C SER A 149 18.27 -14.98 14.85
N LEU A 150 17.48 -13.93 14.67
CA LEU A 150 16.68 -13.74 13.45
C LEU A 150 17.53 -13.31 12.25
N LEU A 151 18.54 -12.46 12.45
CA LEU A 151 19.53 -12.11 11.42
C LEU A 151 20.30 -13.34 10.94
N ASP A 152 20.69 -14.23 11.85
CA ASP A 152 21.35 -15.49 11.51
C ASP A 152 20.47 -16.35 10.58
N LYS A 153 19.15 -16.39 10.80
CA LYS A 153 18.22 -17.11 9.93
C LYS A 153 18.24 -16.59 8.49
N LEU A 154 18.52 -15.31 8.26
CA LEU A 154 18.59 -14.70 6.92
C LEU A 154 19.78 -15.23 6.10
N THR A 155 20.81 -15.77 6.77
CA THR A 155 21.99 -16.34 6.11
C THR A 155 21.79 -17.80 5.67
N LEU A 156 20.69 -18.44 6.13
CA LEU A 156 20.40 -19.84 5.84
C LEU A 156 19.96 -20.08 4.39
N LYS A 157 20.35 -21.25 3.84
CA LYS A 157 19.99 -21.65 2.48
C LYS A 157 18.48 -21.89 2.27
N ARG A 158 17.76 -22.29 3.33
CA ARG A 158 16.33 -22.62 3.26
C ARG A 158 15.47 -21.36 3.23
N VAL A 159 14.58 -21.26 2.24
CA VAL A 159 13.70 -20.10 2.04
C VAL A 159 12.78 -19.91 3.24
N GLU A 160 12.17 -20.98 3.77
CA GLU A 160 11.24 -20.84 4.90
C GLU A 160 11.90 -20.24 6.14
N LYS A 161 13.19 -20.54 6.35
CA LYS A 161 13.96 -19.98 7.47
C LYS A 161 14.31 -18.52 7.27
N ARG A 162 14.64 -18.11 6.04
CA ARG A 162 14.86 -16.69 5.74
C ARG A 162 13.57 -15.89 5.88
N GLU A 163 12.45 -16.40 5.39
CA GLU A 163 11.13 -15.79 5.61
C GLU A 163 10.80 -15.67 7.09
N GLU A 164 11.07 -16.72 7.89
CA GLU A 164 10.90 -16.70 9.35
C GLU A 164 11.74 -15.59 10.02
N GLY A 165 12.98 -15.42 9.59
CA GLY A 165 13.86 -14.34 10.05
C GLY A 165 13.33 -12.95 9.70
N LEU A 166 12.99 -12.72 8.42
CA LEU A 166 12.47 -11.44 7.93
C LEU A 166 11.18 -11.08 8.66
N GLN A 167 10.29 -12.05 8.81
CA GLN A 167 9.00 -11.89 9.46
C GLN A 167 9.15 -11.48 10.93
N GLY A 168 10.05 -12.14 11.64
CA GLY A 168 10.33 -11.85 13.05
C GLY A 168 10.91 -10.44 13.23
N ILE A 169 11.89 -10.06 12.41
CA ILE A 169 12.51 -8.73 12.49
C ILE A 169 11.47 -7.64 12.20
N CYS A 170 10.69 -7.79 11.12
CA CYS A 170 9.63 -6.86 10.79
C CYS A 170 8.60 -6.75 11.93
N SER A 171 8.22 -7.87 12.55
CA SER A 171 7.28 -7.86 13.68
C SER A 171 7.82 -7.07 14.87
N ILE A 172 9.10 -7.24 15.22
CA ILE A 172 9.73 -6.49 16.30
C ILE A 172 9.78 -4.99 15.96
N MET A 173 10.27 -4.61 14.77
CA MET A 173 10.35 -3.21 14.35
C MET A 173 8.99 -2.52 14.27
N VAL A 174 7.90 -3.25 14.01
CA VAL A 174 6.56 -2.68 13.98
C VAL A 174 6.02 -2.34 15.38
N HIS A 175 6.42 -3.09 16.40
CA HIS A 175 5.85 -2.99 17.75
C HIS A 175 6.83 -2.46 18.80
N LYS A 176 8.12 -2.32 18.46
CA LYS A 176 9.14 -1.79 19.35
C LYS A 176 10.09 -0.90 18.57
N TYR A 177 10.33 0.29 19.10
CA TYR A 177 11.41 1.13 18.62
C TYR A 177 12.75 0.52 19.05
N ILE A 178 13.54 0.06 18.08
CA ILE A 178 14.83 -0.58 18.32
C ILE A 178 16.02 0.36 18.11
N GLY A 179 15.79 1.53 17.50
CA GLY A 179 16.81 2.54 17.22
C GLY A 179 17.61 2.96 18.45
N GLU A 180 17.01 2.93 19.64
CA GLU A 180 17.67 3.28 20.90
C GLU A 180 18.86 2.36 21.25
N PHE A 181 18.79 1.07 20.90
CA PHE A 181 19.79 0.08 21.31
C PHE A 181 20.44 -0.69 20.15
N GLU A 182 19.92 -0.59 18.92
CA GLU A 182 20.46 -1.24 17.72
C GLU A 182 21.11 -0.26 16.71
N GLU A 183 21.28 1.02 17.05
CA GLU A 183 21.84 2.03 16.14
C GLU A 183 23.19 1.60 15.52
N ARG A 184 24.06 0.95 16.31
CA ARG A 184 25.37 0.48 15.86
C ARG A 184 25.30 -0.65 14.83
N ASN A 185 24.18 -1.36 14.78
CA ASN A 185 23.96 -2.50 13.90
C ASN A 185 23.04 -2.16 12.72
N LYS A 186 22.60 -0.90 12.57
CA LYS A 186 21.62 -0.50 11.56
C LYS A 186 21.99 -0.94 10.14
N GLU A 187 23.26 -0.81 9.76
CA GLU A 187 23.76 -1.23 8.44
C GLU A 187 23.57 -2.73 8.19
N SER A 188 23.80 -3.56 9.22
CA SER A 188 23.64 -5.01 9.13
C SER A 188 22.19 -5.40 8.80
N TYR A 189 21.19 -4.72 9.38
CA TYR A 189 19.79 -4.96 9.03
C TYR A 189 19.49 -4.56 7.58
N LEU A 190 19.91 -3.37 7.16
CA LEU A 190 19.63 -2.86 5.82
C LEU A 190 20.26 -3.75 4.75
N GLU A 191 21.54 -4.10 4.90
CA GLU A 191 22.23 -5.00 3.97
C GLU A 191 21.64 -6.41 3.99
N SER A 192 21.13 -6.88 5.13
CA SER A 192 20.43 -8.17 5.18
C SER A 192 19.12 -8.14 4.40
N PHE A 193 18.32 -7.08 4.50
CA PHE A 193 17.11 -6.91 3.69
C PHE A 193 17.44 -6.79 2.20
N LYS A 194 18.42 -5.95 1.82
CA LYS A 194 18.88 -5.83 0.43
C LYS A 194 19.37 -7.17 -0.12
N LYS A 195 20.13 -7.93 0.67
CA LYS A 195 20.60 -9.26 0.29
C LYS A 195 19.45 -10.24 0.10
N SER A 196 18.51 -10.31 1.04
CA SER A 196 17.31 -11.15 0.92
C SER A 196 16.51 -10.83 -0.34
N LEU A 197 16.37 -9.54 -0.68
CA LEU A 197 15.72 -9.11 -1.91
C LEU A 197 16.54 -9.52 -3.17
N ARG A 198 17.87 -9.42 -3.15
CA ARG A 198 18.68 -9.87 -4.30
C ARG A 198 18.59 -11.38 -4.56
N ILE A 199 18.51 -12.20 -3.51
CA ILE A 199 18.54 -13.67 -3.63
C ILE A 199 17.16 -14.33 -3.57
N GLN A 200 16.11 -13.52 -3.48
CA GLN A 200 14.73 -13.93 -3.25
C GLN A 200 14.30 -15.11 -4.13
N LYS A 201 13.58 -16.06 -3.52
CA LYS A 201 13.02 -17.24 -4.23
C LYS A 201 11.50 -17.25 -4.27
N THR A 202 10.86 -16.49 -3.41
CA THR A 202 9.41 -16.39 -3.30
C THR A 202 8.99 -14.92 -3.28
N THR A 203 7.77 -14.64 -3.72
CA THR A 203 7.17 -13.30 -3.62
C THR A 203 7.09 -12.86 -2.16
N LYS A 204 6.75 -13.77 -1.24
CA LYS A 204 6.68 -13.48 0.19
C LYS A 204 8.02 -13.03 0.78
N GLU A 205 9.11 -13.71 0.46
CA GLU A 205 10.46 -13.29 0.87
C GLU A 205 10.77 -11.88 0.36
N ALA A 206 10.43 -11.59 -0.91
CA ALA A 206 10.66 -10.29 -1.52
C ALA A 206 9.84 -9.17 -0.86
N LEU A 207 8.56 -9.42 -0.60
CA LEU A 207 7.67 -8.46 0.07
C LEU A 207 8.12 -8.18 1.50
N LEU A 208 8.51 -9.21 2.26
CA LEU A 208 9.03 -9.04 3.61
C LEU A 208 10.34 -8.26 3.65
N ALA A 209 11.27 -8.56 2.73
CA ALA A 209 12.53 -7.82 2.64
C ALA A 209 12.30 -6.35 2.27
N THR A 210 11.42 -6.08 1.30
CA THR A 210 11.08 -4.71 0.87
C THR A 210 10.42 -3.94 2.01
N ARG A 211 9.47 -4.56 2.73
CA ARG A 211 8.86 -3.96 3.92
C ARG A 211 9.88 -3.74 5.04
N GLY A 212 10.83 -4.65 5.22
CA GLY A 212 11.94 -4.50 6.16
C GLY A 212 12.76 -3.24 5.90
N ILE A 213 12.97 -2.88 4.62
CA ILE A 213 13.63 -1.61 4.25
C ILE A 213 12.78 -0.40 4.68
N ALA A 214 11.47 -0.40 4.44
CA ALA A 214 10.59 0.69 4.90
C ALA A 214 10.63 0.85 6.44
N LEU A 215 10.62 -0.27 7.16
CA LEU A 215 10.74 -0.30 8.62
C LEU A 215 12.13 0.14 9.09
N TRP A 216 13.18 -0.15 8.32
CA TRP A 216 14.52 0.36 8.62
C TRP A 216 14.54 1.89 8.60
N PHE A 217 13.95 2.53 7.58
CA PHE A 217 13.84 3.99 7.55
C PHE A 217 13.00 4.53 8.72
N LEU A 218 11.91 3.85 9.09
CA LEU A 218 11.13 4.23 10.27
C LEU A 218 11.95 4.21 11.56
N GLN A 219 12.88 3.27 11.69
CA GLN A 219 13.66 3.06 12.92
C GLN A 219 14.92 3.93 12.98
N PHE A 220 15.60 4.10 11.84
CA PHE A 220 16.95 4.66 11.76
C PHE A 220 17.10 5.78 10.73
N GLY A 221 16.09 6.03 9.89
CA GLY A 221 16.20 6.81 8.65
C GLY A 221 16.27 8.32 8.80
N TYR A 222 16.38 8.88 10.00
CA TYR A 222 16.46 10.33 10.20
C TYR A 222 17.84 10.86 9.76
N GLU A 223 17.88 11.88 8.88
CA GLU A 223 19.12 12.44 8.29
C GLU A 223 19.96 11.41 7.52
N GLU A 224 19.32 10.41 6.94
CA GLU A 224 19.94 9.33 6.16
C GLU A 224 19.79 9.54 4.64
N ASP A 225 20.01 10.76 4.14
CA ASP A 225 19.84 11.13 2.73
C ASP A 225 20.71 10.28 1.77
N ASP A 226 21.96 10.02 2.13
CA ASP A 226 22.87 9.18 1.33
C ASP A 226 22.37 7.74 1.25
N THR A 227 21.91 7.21 2.40
CA THR A 227 21.32 5.87 2.48
C THR A 227 20.01 5.80 1.69
N TYR A 228 19.19 6.85 1.73
CA TYR A 228 18.00 6.96 0.88
C TYR A 228 18.37 6.88 -0.61
N ASN A 229 19.38 7.63 -1.07
CA ASN A 229 19.78 7.63 -2.47
C ASN A 229 20.30 6.25 -2.93
N ASP A 230 21.08 5.56 -2.09
CA ASP A 230 21.52 4.19 -2.35
C ASP A 230 20.34 3.20 -2.40
N VAL A 231 19.40 3.29 -1.46
CA VAL A 231 18.18 2.46 -1.46
C VAL A 231 17.28 2.76 -2.65
N PHE A 232 17.11 4.03 -3.03
CA PHE A 232 16.34 4.45 -4.20
C PHE A 232 16.89 3.80 -5.46
N ASN A 233 18.21 3.90 -5.69
CA ASN A 233 18.88 3.29 -6.84
C ASN A 233 18.78 1.77 -6.83
N PHE A 234 18.91 1.15 -5.65
CA PHE A 234 18.77 -0.29 -5.49
C PHE A 234 17.35 -0.78 -5.83
N LEU A 235 16.32 -0.15 -5.25
CA LEU A 235 14.93 -0.56 -5.41
C LEU A 235 14.39 -0.27 -6.81
N THR A 236 14.75 0.87 -7.41
CA THR A 236 14.37 1.17 -8.80
C THR A 236 14.95 0.17 -9.80
N LYS A 237 16.17 -0.34 -9.55
CA LYS A 237 16.73 -1.45 -10.35
C LYS A 237 15.91 -2.73 -10.21
N ILE A 238 15.57 -3.14 -8.99
CA ILE A 238 14.73 -4.34 -8.76
C ILE A 238 13.34 -4.17 -9.39
N MET A 239 12.78 -2.96 -9.34
CA MET A 239 11.50 -2.61 -9.96
C MET A 239 11.50 -2.77 -11.49
N GLN A 240 12.64 -2.52 -12.14
CA GLN A 240 12.79 -2.73 -13.59
C GLN A 240 12.91 -4.22 -13.97
N GLU A 241 13.43 -5.05 -13.07
CA GLU A 241 13.66 -6.48 -13.29
C GLU A 241 12.46 -7.36 -12.91
N THR A 242 11.60 -6.89 -12.01
CA THR A 242 10.46 -7.67 -11.51
C THR A 242 9.24 -7.68 -12.45
N HIS A 243 8.58 -8.84 -12.53
CA HIS A 243 7.27 -8.99 -13.18
C HIS A 243 6.11 -9.08 -12.18
N SER A 244 6.40 -9.12 -10.87
CA SER A 244 5.37 -9.17 -9.84
C SER A 244 4.79 -7.79 -9.60
N ALA A 245 3.49 -7.62 -9.88
CA ALA A 245 2.78 -6.37 -9.63
C ALA A 245 2.78 -6.00 -8.15
N SER A 246 2.59 -6.97 -7.25
CA SER A 246 2.62 -6.77 -5.79
C SER A 246 4.00 -6.30 -5.30
N LEU A 247 5.08 -6.91 -5.79
CA LEU A 247 6.42 -6.47 -5.43
C LEU A 247 6.70 -5.05 -5.97
N HIS A 248 6.28 -4.77 -7.20
CA HIS A 248 6.41 -3.43 -7.78
C HIS A 248 5.67 -2.39 -6.93
N ALA A 249 4.43 -2.67 -6.56
CA ALA A 249 3.61 -1.81 -5.72
C ALA A 249 4.26 -1.55 -4.36
N GLN A 250 4.75 -2.61 -3.69
CA GLN A 250 5.44 -2.51 -2.41
C GLN A 250 6.75 -1.71 -2.52
N ILE A 251 7.49 -1.84 -3.63
CA ILE A 251 8.70 -1.06 -3.89
C ILE A 251 8.38 0.43 -3.99
N ILE A 252 7.35 0.81 -4.76
CA ILE A 252 6.94 2.23 -4.90
C ILE A 252 6.59 2.81 -3.53
N HIS A 253 5.75 2.11 -2.75
CA HIS A 253 5.42 2.54 -1.39
C HIS A 253 6.67 2.69 -0.53
N THR A 254 7.59 1.72 -0.59
CA THR A 254 8.81 1.73 0.24
C THR A 254 9.72 2.89 -0.13
N ILE A 255 9.87 3.20 -1.42
CA ILE A 255 10.64 4.35 -1.89
C ILE A 255 10.00 5.66 -1.40
N ALA A 256 8.68 5.81 -1.55
CA ALA A 256 7.95 7.01 -1.12
C ALA A 256 8.02 7.20 0.41
N PHE A 257 7.82 6.13 1.16
CA PHE A 257 7.89 6.17 2.62
C PHE A 257 9.32 6.45 3.10
N ALA A 258 10.33 5.83 2.50
CA ALA A 258 11.73 6.13 2.81
C ALA A 258 12.10 7.58 2.50
N ASN A 259 11.59 8.13 1.39
CA ASN A 259 11.79 9.54 1.04
C ASN A 259 11.20 10.46 2.11
N PHE A 260 9.94 10.20 2.48
CA PHE A 260 9.23 10.97 3.48
C PHE A 260 9.90 10.99 4.87
N ILE A 261 10.63 9.93 5.22
CA ILE A 261 11.33 9.84 6.51
C ILE A 261 12.77 10.39 6.44
N GLY A 262 13.51 10.04 5.40
CA GLY A 262 14.97 10.19 5.38
C GLY A 262 15.56 11.03 4.25
N SER A 263 14.73 11.62 3.38
CA SER A 263 15.19 12.56 2.35
C SER A 263 14.76 13.98 2.72
N SER A 264 15.72 14.90 2.75
CA SER A 264 15.49 16.33 2.91
C SER A 264 15.27 17.07 1.58
N ASP A 265 15.73 16.46 0.47
CA ASP A 265 15.62 17.03 -0.87
C ASP A 265 14.28 16.68 -1.55
N TYR A 266 13.47 17.70 -1.81
CA TYR A 266 12.18 17.55 -2.51
C TYR A 266 12.34 17.09 -3.97
N VAL A 267 13.51 17.25 -4.59
CA VAL A 267 13.80 16.73 -5.94
C VAL A 267 13.67 15.21 -5.97
N ASN A 268 14.01 14.53 -4.88
CA ASN A 268 13.78 13.10 -4.79
C ASN A 268 12.28 12.77 -4.74
N ALA A 269 11.46 13.57 -4.06
CA ALA A 269 10.00 13.40 -4.07
C ALA A 269 9.43 13.57 -5.49
N VAL A 270 9.95 14.52 -6.29
CA VAL A 270 9.58 14.68 -7.71
C VAL A 270 9.90 13.43 -8.53
N LYS A 271 11.08 12.82 -8.37
CA LYS A 271 11.42 11.55 -9.06
C LYS A 271 10.44 10.42 -8.71
N VAL A 272 9.99 10.37 -7.45
CA VAL A 272 9.00 9.37 -7.01
C VAL A 272 7.63 9.67 -7.63
N ILE A 273 7.22 10.94 -7.71
CA ILE A 273 6.01 11.36 -8.42
C ILE A 273 6.07 10.88 -9.87
N GLU A 274 7.15 11.13 -10.61
CA GLU A 274 7.28 10.69 -12.00
C GLU A 274 7.12 9.16 -12.18
N ILE A 275 7.66 8.37 -11.26
CA ILE A 275 7.46 6.91 -11.23
C ILE A 275 5.98 6.59 -11.04
N CYS A 276 5.31 7.24 -10.08
CA CYS A 276 3.89 7.05 -9.80
C CYS A 276 3.01 7.48 -10.99
N SER A 277 3.26 8.67 -11.56
CA SER A 277 2.58 9.23 -12.75
C SER A 277 2.61 8.26 -13.92
N LYS A 278 3.74 7.56 -14.13
CA LYS A 278 3.82 6.51 -15.15
C LYS A 278 2.89 5.34 -14.85
N GLN A 279 2.86 4.85 -13.61
CA GLN A 279 2.00 3.71 -13.25
C GLN A 279 0.50 4.06 -13.31
N ILE A 280 0.10 5.25 -12.84
CA ILE A 280 -1.29 5.72 -12.88
C ILE A 280 -1.77 6.06 -14.29
N ARG A 281 -0.90 6.12 -15.30
CA ARG A 281 -1.29 6.25 -16.72
C ARG A 281 -1.49 4.90 -17.40
N GLU A 282 -0.77 3.88 -16.94
CA GLU A 282 -0.75 2.56 -17.59
C GLU A 282 -1.79 1.57 -17.03
N TRP A 283 -2.31 1.78 -15.80
CA TRP A 283 -3.43 1.03 -15.21
C TRP A 283 -3.31 -0.51 -15.31
N LYS A 284 -2.20 -1.06 -14.82
CA LYS A 284 -1.90 -2.49 -15.00
C LYS A 284 -2.59 -3.41 -14.00
N SER A 285 -2.57 -3.05 -12.72
CA SER A 285 -3.23 -3.80 -11.66
C SER A 285 -3.80 -2.86 -10.61
N GLU A 286 -4.84 -3.31 -9.92
CA GLU A 286 -5.46 -2.56 -8.83
C GLU A 286 -4.44 -2.21 -7.75
N GLU A 287 -3.70 -3.20 -7.25
CA GLU A 287 -2.71 -3.03 -6.20
C GLU A 287 -1.61 -2.02 -6.56
N LEU A 288 -1.05 -2.14 -7.77
CA LEU A 288 0.00 -1.24 -8.24
C LEU A 288 -0.52 0.18 -8.41
N THR A 289 -1.72 0.32 -8.97
CA THR A 289 -2.36 1.63 -9.14
C THR A 289 -2.66 2.26 -7.77
N LEU A 290 -3.18 1.49 -6.81
CA LEU A 290 -3.50 1.99 -5.48
C LEU A 290 -2.25 2.51 -4.76
N LEU A 291 -1.16 1.74 -4.72
CA LEU A 291 0.06 2.15 -4.04
C LEU A 291 0.81 3.26 -4.76
N ALA A 292 0.76 3.30 -6.10
CA ALA A 292 1.28 4.44 -6.86
C ALA A 292 0.49 5.72 -6.57
N THR A 293 -0.84 5.67 -6.58
CA THR A 293 -1.69 6.84 -6.26
C THR A 293 -1.51 7.30 -4.82
N SER A 294 -1.37 6.36 -3.88
CA SER A 294 -1.10 6.69 -2.47
C SER A 294 0.26 7.35 -2.29
N SER A 295 1.29 6.80 -2.92
CA SER A 295 2.66 7.32 -2.89
C SER A 295 2.76 8.69 -3.55
N TYR A 296 2.04 8.89 -4.67
CA TYR A 296 1.89 10.20 -5.31
C TYR A 296 1.39 11.25 -4.32
N GLY A 297 0.27 10.96 -3.64
CA GLY A 297 -0.31 11.90 -2.66
C GLY A 297 0.66 12.24 -1.54
N LEU A 298 1.38 11.25 -1.00
CA LEU A 298 2.40 11.47 0.03
C LEU A 298 3.51 12.40 -0.46
N MET A 299 4.04 12.17 -1.66
CA MET A 299 5.09 13.01 -2.25
C MET A 299 4.61 14.42 -2.58
N MET A 300 3.36 14.59 -3.00
CA MET A 300 2.75 15.91 -3.19
C MET A 300 2.78 16.74 -1.90
N THR A 301 2.60 16.11 -0.73
CA THR A 301 2.72 16.83 0.55
C THR A 301 4.11 17.40 0.80
N ILE A 302 5.16 16.75 0.29
CA ILE A 302 6.56 17.20 0.43
C ILE A 302 6.86 18.29 -0.59
N VAL A 303 6.48 18.07 -1.85
CA VAL A 303 6.75 19.04 -2.92
C VAL A 303 6.01 20.35 -2.67
N ALA A 304 4.72 20.30 -2.30
CA ALA A 304 3.94 21.51 -2.03
C ALA A 304 4.48 22.32 -0.84
N GLU A 305 5.00 21.64 0.19
CA GLU A 305 5.63 22.31 1.35
C GLU A 305 6.92 23.05 0.96
N ALA A 306 7.65 22.55 -0.05
CA ALA A 306 8.90 23.16 -0.53
C ALA A 306 8.70 24.16 -1.67
N ASN A 307 7.80 23.87 -2.61
CA ASN A 307 7.54 24.63 -3.82
C ASN A 307 6.12 24.34 -4.34
N ILE A 308 5.17 25.21 -3.98
CA ILE A 308 3.75 25.06 -4.37
C ILE A 308 3.53 25.21 -5.87
N ASP A 309 4.24 26.11 -6.56
CA ASP A 309 4.09 26.31 -8.01
C ASP A 309 4.44 25.03 -8.79
N LEU A 310 5.52 24.36 -8.37
CA LEU A 310 5.91 23.07 -8.96
C LEU A 310 4.88 21.97 -8.64
N ALA A 311 4.33 21.98 -7.42
CA ALA A 311 3.28 21.02 -7.06
C ALA A 311 2.03 21.20 -7.94
N ILE A 312 1.63 22.45 -8.23
CA ILE A 312 0.54 22.77 -9.15
C ILE A 312 0.86 22.23 -10.56
N GLU A 313 2.04 22.54 -11.10
CA GLU A 313 2.45 22.07 -12.44
C GLU A 313 2.41 20.54 -12.57
N LEU A 314 2.96 19.83 -11.57
CA LEU A 314 2.95 18.37 -11.54
C LEU A 314 1.52 17.82 -11.48
N PHE A 315 0.66 18.43 -10.66
CA PHE A 315 -0.73 18.02 -10.56
C PHE A 315 -1.52 18.24 -11.84
N GLU A 316 -1.43 19.41 -12.45
CA GLU A 316 -2.12 19.71 -13.72
C GLU A 316 -1.79 18.67 -14.80
N LYS A 317 -0.51 18.27 -14.88
CA LYS A 317 -0.04 17.25 -15.81
C LYS A 317 -0.70 15.87 -15.59
N ASP A 318 -1.01 15.52 -14.34
CA ASP A 318 -1.59 14.24 -13.94
C ASP A 318 -3.09 14.32 -13.61
N TYR A 319 -3.70 15.51 -13.72
CA TYR A 319 -5.09 15.77 -13.34
C TYR A 319 -6.09 14.87 -14.04
N GLU A 320 -5.99 14.75 -15.37
CA GLU A 320 -6.85 13.87 -16.17
C GLU A 320 -6.71 12.39 -15.74
N CYS A 321 -5.52 11.98 -15.28
CA CYS A 321 -5.32 10.61 -14.79
C CYS A 321 -6.08 10.38 -13.49
N HIS A 322 -6.11 11.37 -12.60
CA HIS A 322 -6.91 11.33 -11.38
C HIS A 322 -8.41 11.26 -11.66
N LEU A 323 -8.91 12.07 -12.61
CA LEU A 323 -10.30 12.03 -13.01
C LEU A 323 -10.68 10.67 -13.60
N ASN A 324 -9.86 10.13 -14.51
CA ASN A 324 -10.09 8.80 -15.05
C ASN A 324 -10.19 7.75 -13.93
N MET A 325 -9.32 7.82 -12.91
CA MET A 325 -9.30 6.86 -11.78
C MET A 325 -10.58 6.83 -10.95
N LEU A 326 -11.40 7.89 -11.00
CA LEU A 326 -12.72 7.91 -10.37
C LEU A 326 -13.71 6.94 -11.04
N GLU A 327 -13.44 6.50 -12.26
CA GLU A 327 -14.23 5.48 -12.98
C GLU A 327 -13.66 4.05 -12.84
N SER A 328 -12.59 3.86 -12.06
CA SER A 328 -11.98 2.54 -11.85
C SER A 328 -12.98 1.55 -11.27
N GLN A 329 -12.86 0.25 -11.60
CA GLN A 329 -13.68 -0.80 -10.98
C GLN A 329 -13.34 -0.99 -9.49
N SER A 330 -12.10 -0.71 -9.11
CA SER A 330 -11.65 -0.77 -7.73
C SER A 330 -12.13 0.42 -6.93
N VAL A 331 -12.89 0.13 -5.87
CA VAL A 331 -13.35 1.14 -4.90
C VAL A 331 -12.18 1.85 -4.24
N ASN A 332 -11.12 1.12 -3.90
CA ASN A 332 -9.95 1.67 -3.23
C ASN A 332 -9.21 2.66 -4.13
N VAL A 333 -9.04 2.34 -5.42
CA VAL A 333 -8.42 3.27 -6.39
C VAL A 333 -9.27 4.53 -6.57
N ARG A 334 -10.60 4.39 -6.66
CA ARG A 334 -11.51 5.54 -6.74
C ARG A 334 -11.38 6.46 -5.53
N ILE A 335 -11.43 5.88 -4.33
CA ILE A 335 -11.28 6.62 -3.07
C ILE A 335 -9.92 7.33 -3.05
N LYS A 336 -8.83 6.61 -3.31
CA LYS A 336 -7.48 7.19 -3.23
C LYS A 336 -7.27 8.33 -4.22
N SER A 337 -7.84 8.22 -5.43
CA SER A 337 -7.79 9.32 -6.39
C SER A 337 -8.56 10.54 -5.90
N ALA A 338 -9.76 10.33 -5.35
CA ALA A 338 -10.60 11.39 -4.78
C ALA A 338 -9.92 12.10 -3.60
N GLU A 339 -9.24 11.36 -2.73
CA GLU A 339 -8.46 11.92 -1.63
C GLU A 339 -7.27 12.76 -2.13
N ASN A 340 -6.59 12.34 -3.21
CA ASN A 340 -5.54 13.15 -3.80
C ASN A 340 -6.10 14.45 -4.41
N LEU A 341 -7.28 14.42 -5.02
CA LEU A 341 -7.96 15.64 -5.48
C LEU A 341 -8.27 16.58 -4.30
N ALA A 342 -8.75 16.03 -3.19
CA ALA A 342 -9.04 16.81 -1.98
C ALA A 342 -7.77 17.38 -1.34
N LEU A 343 -6.69 16.60 -1.30
CA LEU A 343 -5.37 17.07 -0.86
C LEU A 343 -4.91 18.25 -1.71
N LEU A 344 -5.04 18.16 -3.02
CA LEU A 344 -4.50 19.16 -3.94
C LEU A 344 -5.34 20.43 -3.93
N TYR A 345 -6.67 20.29 -3.81
CA TYR A 345 -7.54 21.40 -3.49
C TYR A 345 -7.12 22.09 -2.18
N GLU A 346 -6.96 21.33 -1.08
CA GLU A 346 -6.51 21.87 0.22
C GLU A 346 -5.18 22.62 0.10
N LEU A 347 -4.18 22.03 -0.55
CA LEU A 347 -2.84 22.62 -0.67
C LEU A 347 -2.84 23.90 -1.49
N ILE A 348 -3.61 23.97 -2.58
CA ILE A 348 -3.66 25.16 -3.45
C ILE A 348 -4.53 26.24 -2.81
N SER A 349 -5.67 25.87 -2.22
CA SER A 349 -6.56 26.80 -1.54
C SER A 349 -5.97 27.44 -0.28
N GLU A 350 -4.93 26.84 0.32
CA GLU A 350 -4.12 27.50 1.36
C GLU A 350 -3.36 28.74 0.83
N HIS A 351 -3.13 28.84 -0.48
CA HIS A 351 -2.40 29.93 -1.15
C HIS A 351 -3.28 30.80 -2.06
N ASP A 352 -4.36 30.24 -2.59
CA ASP A 352 -5.33 30.90 -3.47
C ASP A 352 -6.76 30.57 -3.00
N GLU A 353 -7.36 31.45 -2.20
CA GLU A 353 -8.68 31.23 -1.59
C GLU A 353 -9.81 31.08 -2.62
N ASP A 354 -9.62 31.62 -3.83
CA ASP A 354 -10.59 31.58 -4.93
C ASP A 354 -10.30 30.41 -5.91
N PHE A 355 -9.38 29.50 -5.55
CA PHE A 355 -9.01 28.37 -6.40
C PHE A 355 -10.21 27.46 -6.69
N GLU A 356 -10.42 27.22 -7.98
CA GLU A 356 -11.33 26.21 -8.50
C GLU A 356 -10.60 25.39 -9.57
N PHE A 357 -10.99 24.12 -9.72
CA PHE A 357 -10.56 23.33 -10.87
C PHE A 357 -11.23 23.84 -12.14
N ASP A 358 -10.60 23.66 -13.30
CA ASP A 358 -11.20 24.05 -14.60
C ASP A 358 -12.62 23.47 -14.81
N ASN A 359 -12.86 22.24 -14.31
CA ASN A 359 -14.15 21.57 -14.34
C ASN A 359 -14.70 21.32 -12.92
N HIS A 360 -14.51 22.27 -12.00
CA HIS A 360 -14.84 22.15 -10.58
C HIS A 360 -16.24 21.58 -10.30
N MET A 361 -17.27 22.14 -10.95
CA MET A 361 -18.66 21.68 -10.77
C MET A 361 -18.89 20.24 -11.24
N GLU A 362 -18.26 19.83 -12.36
CA GLU A 362 -18.37 18.47 -12.88
C GLU A 362 -17.71 17.45 -11.94
N VAL A 363 -16.56 17.82 -11.35
CA VAL A 363 -15.84 16.99 -10.38
C VAL A 363 -16.67 16.82 -9.11
N ILE A 364 -17.26 17.90 -8.59
CA ILE A 364 -18.16 17.81 -7.43
C ILE A 364 -19.34 16.90 -7.75
N GLU A 365 -20.00 17.08 -8.90
CA GLU A 365 -21.15 16.25 -9.29
C GLU A 365 -20.77 14.76 -9.36
N MET A 366 -19.64 14.45 -9.98
CA MET A 366 -19.14 13.08 -10.09
C MET A 366 -18.88 12.46 -8.71
N LEU A 367 -18.17 13.18 -7.82
CA LEU A 367 -17.87 12.72 -6.46
C LEU A 367 -19.14 12.57 -5.62
N GLU A 368 -20.10 13.48 -5.77
CA GLU A 368 -21.41 13.40 -5.14
C GLU A 368 -22.18 12.14 -5.56
N GLN A 369 -22.24 11.86 -6.86
CA GLN A 369 -22.89 10.66 -7.39
C GLN A 369 -22.25 9.39 -6.80
N MET A 370 -20.91 9.34 -6.76
CA MET A 370 -20.17 8.22 -6.17
C MET A 370 -20.40 8.09 -4.65
N SER A 371 -20.56 9.19 -3.92
CA SER A 371 -20.89 9.20 -2.48
C SER A 371 -22.33 8.77 -2.17
N LYS A 372 -23.19 8.71 -3.19
CA LYS A 372 -24.59 8.27 -3.09
C LYS A 372 -24.79 6.85 -3.62
N ASP A 373 -23.77 6.25 -4.25
CA ASP A 373 -23.86 4.98 -4.96
C ASP A 373 -24.54 3.86 -4.14
N SER A 374 -25.63 3.33 -4.66
CA SER A 374 -26.43 2.26 -4.04
C SER A 374 -26.38 0.95 -4.83
N THR A 375 -25.48 0.85 -5.81
CA THR A 375 -25.43 -0.26 -6.75
C THR A 375 -25.17 -1.58 -6.03
N LYS A 376 -26.05 -2.57 -6.28
CA LYS A 376 -25.96 -3.91 -5.68
C LYS A 376 -24.73 -4.72 -6.17
N ARG A 377 -24.04 -4.22 -7.20
CA ARG A 377 -22.81 -4.81 -7.76
C ARG A 377 -21.61 -4.71 -6.82
N HIS A 378 -21.58 -3.70 -5.93
CA HIS A 378 -20.53 -3.56 -4.94
C HIS A 378 -20.86 -4.33 -3.65
N SER A 379 -19.85 -4.72 -2.88
CA SER A 379 -20.10 -5.37 -1.59
C SER A 379 -20.75 -4.36 -0.62
N LYS A 380 -21.38 -4.85 0.46
CA LYS A 380 -21.95 -3.96 1.50
C LYS A 380 -20.85 -3.14 2.16
N LYS A 381 -19.69 -3.76 2.37
CA LYS A 381 -18.49 -3.14 2.94
C LYS A 381 -17.98 -2.03 2.03
N ASP A 382 -17.79 -2.33 0.75
CA ASP A 382 -17.25 -1.38 -0.24
C ASP A 382 -18.12 -0.14 -0.36
N ARG A 383 -19.45 -0.33 -0.42
CA ARG A 383 -20.38 0.80 -0.45
C ARG A 383 -20.26 1.66 0.80
N PHE A 384 -20.11 1.05 1.98
CA PHE A 384 -19.96 1.80 3.22
C PHE A 384 -18.65 2.61 3.23
N THR A 385 -17.53 1.96 2.91
CA THR A 385 -16.20 2.59 2.85
C THR A 385 -16.18 3.75 1.85
N GLN A 386 -16.67 3.54 0.63
CA GLN A 386 -16.73 4.58 -0.39
C GLN A 386 -17.58 5.77 0.04
N LYS A 387 -18.78 5.51 0.58
CA LYS A 387 -19.66 6.60 1.04
C LYS A 387 -19.02 7.41 2.16
N SER A 388 -18.40 6.74 3.12
CA SER A 388 -17.76 7.41 4.26
C SER A 388 -16.61 8.31 3.80
N ALA A 389 -15.71 7.78 2.94
CA ALA A 389 -14.57 8.53 2.44
C ALA A 389 -14.98 9.68 1.51
N LEU A 390 -15.82 9.41 0.51
CA LEU A 390 -16.17 10.41 -0.50
C LEU A 390 -17.06 11.53 0.03
N ARG A 391 -17.84 11.32 1.10
CA ARG A 391 -18.56 12.44 1.75
C ARG A 391 -17.61 13.48 2.32
N GLN A 392 -16.50 13.05 2.91
CA GLN A 392 -15.49 13.99 3.41
C GLN A 392 -14.83 14.74 2.25
N VAL A 393 -14.45 14.03 1.18
CA VAL A 393 -13.88 14.63 -0.04
C VAL A 393 -14.82 15.68 -0.65
N VAL A 394 -16.09 15.33 -0.86
CA VAL A 394 -17.10 16.27 -1.39
C VAL A 394 -17.22 17.50 -0.50
N ASN A 395 -17.32 17.31 0.82
CA ASN A 395 -17.42 18.45 1.73
C ASN A 395 -16.16 19.33 1.71
N SER A 396 -14.97 18.75 1.56
CA SER A 396 -13.73 19.52 1.45
C SER A 396 -13.68 20.35 0.18
N ILE A 397 -14.02 19.77 -0.97
CA ILE A 397 -13.91 20.46 -2.26
C ILE A 397 -15.07 21.45 -2.46
N ALA A 398 -16.31 21.08 -2.10
CA ALA A 398 -17.50 21.91 -2.38
C ALA A 398 -17.76 22.98 -1.32
N ASN A 399 -17.39 22.73 -0.05
CA ASN A 399 -17.73 23.59 1.09
C ASN A 399 -16.50 24.08 1.86
N ASN A 400 -15.29 23.91 1.30
CA ASN A 400 -14.01 24.22 1.93
C ASN A 400 -13.92 23.71 3.38
N SER A 401 -14.48 22.52 3.63
CA SER A 401 -14.61 21.95 4.97
C SER A 401 -13.47 21.00 5.28
N SER A 402 -12.81 21.20 6.42
CA SER A 402 -11.74 20.32 6.89
C SER A 402 -12.23 18.88 7.07
N PRO A 403 -11.49 17.86 6.61
CA PRO A 403 -11.80 16.47 6.90
C PRO A 403 -11.70 16.18 8.40
N GLN A 404 -12.27 15.07 8.86
CA GLN A 404 -12.25 14.70 10.28
C GLN A 404 -11.97 13.22 10.44
N VAL A 405 -10.70 12.88 10.71
CA VAL A 405 -10.27 11.51 10.98
C VAL A 405 -9.75 11.42 12.41
N ARG A 406 -10.14 10.36 13.13
CA ARG A 406 -9.65 10.09 14.49
C ARG A 406 -8.90 8.77 14.53
N LEU A 407 -7.77 8.77 15.22
CA LEU A 407 -7.00 7.58 15.56
C LEU A 407 -7.12 7.33 17.07
N SER A 408 -7.56 6.12 17.43
CA SER A 408 -7.54 5.63 18.81
C SER A 408 -6.14 5.17 19.17
N LEU A 409 -5.54 5.80 20.19
CA LEU A 409 -4.38 5.28 20.92
C LEU A 409 -4.89 4.86 22.29
N GLN A 410 -4.33 3.80 22.90
CA GLN A 410 -4.86 3.13 24.10
C GLN A 410 -5.59 4.02 25.13
N THR A 411 -5.03 5.18 25.47
CA THR A 411 -5.61 6.14 26.43
C THR A 411 -5.95 7.52 25.84
N GLN A 412 -5.75 7.76 24.55
CA GLN A 412 -5.88 9.07 23.90
C GLN A 412 -6.41 8.96 22.48
N TYR A 413 -7.12 9.98 22.00
CA TYR A 413 -7.47 10.10 20.59
C TYR A 413 -6.62 11.17 19.92
N LEU A 414 -6.07 10.86 18.75
CA LEU A 414 -5.48 11.84 17.85
C LEU A 414 -6.49 12.20 16.77
N SER A 415 -6.83 13.48 16.66
CA SER A 415 -7.64 14.02 15.57
C SER A 415 -6.74 14.57 14.46
N PHE A 416 -7.13 14.30 13.22
CA PHE A 416 -6.50 14.78 12.01
C PHE A 416 -7.55 15.55 11.22
N SER A 417 -7.24 16.81 10.91
CA SER A 417 -8.18 17.74 10.31
C SER A 417 -7.70 18.31 8.97
N THR A 418 -6.66 17.71 8.38
CA THR A 418 -6.10 18.11 7.10
C THR A 418 -5.86 16.87 6.26
N TRP A 419 -6.02 16.97 4.95
CA TRP A 419 -5.73 15.89 4.01
C TRP A 419 -4.24 15.55 4.01
N LYS A 420 -3.36 16.56 4.14
CA LYS A 420 -1.91 16.32 4.26
C LYS A 420 -1.57 15.42 5.45
N ASP A 421 -2.17 15.64 6.62
CA ASP A 421 -1.89 14.80 7.79
C ASP A 421 -2.57 13.43 7.70
N ILE A 422 -3.74 13.34 7.08
CA ILE A 422 -4.45 12.07 6.85
C ILE A 422 -3.64 11.16 5.91
N ILE A 423 -3.12 11.69 4.80
CA ILE A 423 -2.30 10.94 3.85
C ILE A 423 -0.97 10.49 4.48
N LYS A 424 -0.32 11.36 5.26
CA LYS A 424 0.87 10.99 6.04
C LYS A 424 0.55 9.85 7.01
N LEU A 425 -0.57 9.96 7.75
CA LEU A 425 -1.02 8.92 8.67
C LEU A 425 -1.24 7.59 7.93
N GLU A 426 -1.90 7.57 6.80
CA GLU A 426 -2.13 6.35 6.01
C GLU A 426 -0.84 5.68 5.56
N ALA A 427 0.17 6.45 5.14
CA ALA A 427 1.47 5.91 4.79
C ALA A 427 2.15 5.22 5.99
N PHE A 428 2.03 5.78 7.19
CA PHE A 428 2.43 5.09 8.42
C PHE A 428 1.59 3.84 8.64
N LYS A 429 0.25 3.92 8.56
CA LYS A 429 -0.64 2.77 8.78
C LYS A 429 -0.30 1.60 7.86
N PHE A 430 -0.02 1.86 6.59
CA PHE A 430 0.36 0.81 5.66
C PHE A 430 1.70 0.16 6.06
N THR A 431 2.68 0.98 6.45
CA THR A 431 4.03 0.51 6.82
C THR A 431 4.08 -0.23 8.15
N VAL A 432 3.30 0.18 9.15
CA VAL A 432 3.28 -0.49 10.46
C VAL A 432 2.08 -1.42 10.66
N MET A 433 1.09 -1.40 9.76
CA MET A 433 -0.18 -2.11 9.91
C MET A 433 -0.77 -1.90 11.31
N ASN A 434 -0.86 -2.99 12.07
CA ASN A 434 -1.42 -3.05 13.40
C ASN A 434 -0.46 -2.55 14.50
N GLY A 435 0.80 -2.20 14.21
CA GLY A 435 1.77 -1.76 15.20
C GLY A 435 1.63 -0.33 15.71
N ILE A 436 0.68 0.44 15.16
CA ILE A 436 0.45 1.87 15.53
C ILE A 436 0.26 2.05 17.05
N VAL A 437 -0.22 1.01 17.74
CA VAL A 437 -0.53 1.02 19.17
C VAL A 437 0.71 1.21 20.06
N VAL A 438 1.94 1.00 19.55
CA VAL A 438 3.20 1.26 20.30
C VAL A 438 3.92 2.51 19.81
N VAL A 439 3.18 3.42 19.19
CA VAL A 439 3.58 4.81 19.13
C VAL A 439 3.36 5.41 20.53
N ASP A 440 4.25 5.05 21.46
CA ASP A 440 4.35 5.64 22.80
C ASP A 440 4.38 7.17 22.68
N SER A 441 3.85 7.88 23.67
CA SER A 441 4.11 9.29 23.96
C SER A 441 5.61 9.67 23.95
N ARG A 442 6.53 8.68 23.99
CA ARG A 442 7.99 8.81 23.84
C ARG A 442 8.56 8.30 22.50
N SER A 443 7.75 7.67 21.66
CA SER A 443 8.16 7.13 20.36
C SER A 443 8.36 8.24 19.32
N GLU A 444 9.01 7.90 18.21
CA GLU A 444 9.39 8.82 17.14
C GLU A 444 8.24 9.66 16.55
N LEU A 445 6.96 9.36 16.78
CA LEU A 445 5.85 10.24 16.35
C LEU A 445 5.70 11.48 17.25
N ALA A 446 6.13 11.41 18.52
CA ALA A 446 6.28 12.57 19.40
C ALA A 446 7.56 13.37 19.12
N LYS A 447 8.63 12.70 18.66
CA LYS A 447 9.88 13.35 18.21
C LYS A 447 9.75 13.95 16.82
N TYR A 448 8.98 13.34 15.91
CA TYR A 448 8.60 13.89 14.60
C TYR A 448 7.72 15.14 14.76
N ARG A 449 6.74 15.11 15.69
CA ARG A 449 5.96 16.30 16.11
C ARG A 449 6.80 17.41 16.77
N SER A 450 7.89 17.08 17.45
CA SER A 450 8.81 18.06 18.06
C SER A 450 9.89 18.56 17.08
N ARG A 451 10.33 17.74 16.11
CA ARG A 451 11.36 18.07 15.12
C ARG A 451 10.86 18.97 13.99
N ASN A 452 9.64 18.76 13.47
CA ASN A 452 9.09 19.68 12.46
C ASN A 452 8.85 21.11 13.00
N LYS A 453 8.58 21.28 14.31
CA LYS A 453 8.51 22.62 14.93
C LYS A 453 9.86 23.34 15.00
N ASN A 454 10.97 22.61 15.12
CA ASN A 454 12.31 23.19 15.20
C ASN A 454 12.91 23.48 13.82
N VAL A 455 12.65 22.63 12.83
CA VAL A 455 12.98 22.88 11.41
C VAL A 455 12.22 24.11 10.89
N MET A 456 10.93 24.23 11.21
CA MET A 456 10.11 25.41 10.88
C MET A 456 10.55 26.70 11.59
N ARG A 457 11.05 26.62 12.83
CA ARG A 457 11.63 27.77 13.55
C ARG A 457 12.97 28.22 12.96
N GLN A 458 13.82 27.28 12.55
CA GLN A 458 15.09 27.59 11.91
C GLN A 458 14.91 28.13 10.49
N ALA A 459 13.91 27.65 9.74
CA ALA A 459 13.54 28.20 8.43
C ALA A 459 12.99 29.64 8.53
N ARG A 460 12.08 29.92 9.48
CA ARG A 460 11.58 31.29 9.74
C ARG A 460 12.67 32.25 10.25
N SER A 461 13.59 31.77 11.09
CA SER A 461 14.72 32.58 11.59
C SER A 461 15.70 32.96 10.47
N LYS A 462 15.97 32.05 9.52
CA LYS A 462 16.85 32.34 8.38
C LYS A 462 16.21 33.29 7.37
N PHE A 463 14.89 33.19 7.19
CA PHE A 463 14.12 34.08 6.30
C PHE A 463 14.06 35.52 6.85
N ASN A 464 13.87 35.71 8.15
CA ASN A 464 13.86 37.04 8.76
C ASN A 464 15.24 37.72 8.76
N MET A 465 16.34 36.98 8.93
CA MET A 465 17.70 37.54 8.85
C MET A 465 18.07 37.98 7.42
N GLN A 466 17.56 37.30 6.39
CA GLN A 466 17.79 37.69 4.99
C GLN A 466 17.00 38.94 4.58
N GLN A 467 15.88 39.23 5.24
CA GLN A 467 15.13 40.48 5.04
C GLN A 467 15.77 41.67 5.77
N GLU A 468 16.35 41.47 6.96
CA GLU A 468 17.06 42.54 7.70
C GLU A 468 18.42 42.93 7.09
N ASP A 469 19.06 42.04 6.33
CA ASP A 469 20.32 42.33 5.60
C ASP A 469 20.09 42.94 4.19
N SER A 470 18.82 43.08 3.77
CA SER A 470 18.44 43.62 2.45
C SER A 470 17.77 45.01 2.49
N ASP A 471 17.60 45.57 3.70
CA ASP A 471 17.23 46.97 3.98
C ASP A 471 18.45 47.74 4.50
#